data_AF-A0A935JVT3-F1
#
_entry.id   AF-A0A935JVT3-F1
#
_cell.length_a   1.000
_cell.length_b   1.000
_cell.length_c   1.000
_cell.angle_alpha   90.00
_cell.angle_beta   90.00
_cell.angle_gamma   90.00
#
_symmetry.space_group_name_H-M   'P 1'
#
loop_
_entity.id
_entity.type
_entity.pdbx_description
1 polymer ?
#
loop_
_entity_poly.entity_id
_entity_poly.type
_entity_poly.pdbx_seq_one_letter_code
_entity_poly.pdbx_strand_id
1 'polypeptide(L)'
;MGAAWLARKISGGKVFGQGGMKIIGGVALGPRERLVLVEVGDTWLVIGLVPGQIRTLHHLPKGKEPDLSDATNDSADAPFTQWLKSISERNRNV
;
A
#
# COMPACT_ATOMS: atom_id res chain seq x y z
N MET A 1 17.32 -1.84 -20.37
CA MET A 1 15.87 -1.73 -20.13
C MET A 1 15.54 -2.00 -18.64
N GLY A 2 15.89 -1.10 -17.71
CA GLY A 2 15.71 -1.35 -16.27
C GLY A 2 15.09 -0.19 -15.48
N ALA A 3 15.18 1.05 -16.00
CA ALA A 3 14.71 2.24 -15.29
C ALA A 3 13.18 2.42 -15.34
N ALA A 4 12.47 1.75 -16.27
CA ALA A 4 11.03 1.94 -16.46
C ALA A 4 10.18 1.41 -15.28
N TRP A 5 10.67 0.41 -14.52
CA TRP A 5 9.94 -0.12 -13.37
C TRP A 5 10.15 0.73 -12.11
N LEU A 6 11.32 1.38 -11.97
CA LEU A 6 11.62 2.28 -10.86
C LEU A 6 10.73 3.54 -10.90
N ALA A 7 10.47 4.07 -12.10
CA ALA A 7 9.60 5.22 -12.29
C ALA A 7 8.15 4.95 -11.83
N ARG A 8 7.67 3.71 -11.92
CA ARG A 8 6.34 3.32 -11.43
C ARG A 8 6.25 3.29 -9.90
N LYS A 9 7.35 2.97 -9.20
CA LYS A 9 7.41 2.99 -7.74
C LYS A 9 7.43 4.42 -7.18
N ILE A 10 8.02 5.36 -7.91
CA ILE A 10 8.04 6.78 -7.54
C ILE A 10 6.75 7.49 -7.98
N SER A 11 6.11 7.03 -9.07
CA SER A 11 4.82 7.57 -9.55
C SER A 11 3.58 6.90 -8.93
N GLY A 12 3.75 5.89 -8.07
CA GLY A 12 2.69 5.15 -7.39
C GLY A 12 1.91 5.95 -6.34
N GLY A 13 2.27 7.23 -6.14
CA GLY A 13 1.57 8.16 -5.27
C GLY A 13 1.31 9.49 -5.95
N LYS A 14 0.95 9.51 -7.26
CA LYS A 14 0.30 10.70 -7.82
C LYS A 14 -1.01 10.86 -7.06
N VAL A 15 -0.95 11.69 -6.01
CA VAL A 15 -2.03 12.13 -5.14
C VAL A 15 -3.19 12.59 -6.01
N PHE A 16 -4.05 11.64 -6.38
CA PHE A 16 -5.24 11.92 -7.15
C PHE A 16 -6.29 12.35 -6.14
N GLY A 17 -6.17 13.62 -5.75
CA GLY A 17 -6.95 14.23 -4.70
C GLY A 17 -6.84 15.75 -4.81
N GLN A 18 -7.50 16.34 -5.80
CA GLN A 18 -7.87 17.74 -5.67
C GLN A 18 -8.76 17.85 -4.41
N GLY A 19 -8.28 18.54 -3.37
CA GLY A 19 -9.07 18.92 -2.20
C GLY A 19 -9.03 17.94 -1.01
N GLY A 20 -7.86 17.74 -0.39
CA GLY A 20 -7.78 17.13 0.95
C GLY A 20 -8.16 15.65 1.05
N MET A 21 -8.25 14.97 -0.09
CA MET A 21 -8.64 13.57 -0.19
C MET A 21 -7.43 12.72 -0.61
N LYS A 22 -7.08 11.70 0.16
CA LYS A 22 -5.95 10.80 -0.11
C LYS A 22 -6.44 9.36 -0.20
N ILE A 23 -6.07 8.64 -1.25
CA ILE A 23 -6.38 7.22 -1.37
C ILE A 23 -5.34 6.43 -0.58
N ILE A 24 -5.78 5.62 0.39
CA ILE A 24 -4.92 4.78 1.23
C ILE A 24 -4.63 3.44 0.53
N GLY A 25 -5.63 2.86 -0.10
CA GLY A 25 -5.50 1.58 -0.78
C GLY A 25 -6.80 1.14 -1.43
N GLY A 26 -6.75 0.01 -2.14
CA GLY A 26 -7.94 -0.60 -2.73
C GLY A 26 -7.76 -2.08 -3.02
N VAL A 27 -8.86 -2.81 -3.00
CA VAL A 27 -8.96 -4.26 -3.22
C VAL A 27 -9.92 -4.52 -4.36
N ALA A 28 -9.52 -5.29 -5.37
CA ALA A 28 -10.44 -5.74 -6.40
C ALA A 28 -11.25 -6.93 -5.86
N LEU A 29 -12.58 -6.82 -5.86
CA LEU A 29 -13.48 -7.89 -5.44
C LEU A 29 -13.94 -8.74 -6.63
N GLY A 30 -13.86 -8.19 -7.84
CA GLY A 30 -14.20 -8.87 -9.08
C GLY A 30 -13.70 -8.12 -10.31
N PRO A 31 -14.06 -8.57 -11.53
CA PRO A 31 -13.57 -7.99 -12.77
C PRO A 31 -13.85 -6.48 -12.91
N ARG A 32 -14.95 -6.03 -12.29
CA ARG A 32 -15.41 -4.64 -12.33
C ARG A 32 -15.78 -4.09 -10.95
N GLU A 33 -15.56 -4.87 -9.89
CA GLU A 33 -15.91 -4.52 -8.52
C GLU A 33 -14.65 -4.21 -7.74
N ARG A 34 -14.63 -3.06 -7.07
CA ARG A 34 -13.45 -2.57 -6.34
C ARG A 34 -13.87 -1.95 -5.03
N LEU A 35 -13.12 -2.24 -3.99
CA LEU A 35 -13.19 -1.57 -2.70
C LEU A 35 -12.04 -0.57 -2.62
N VAL A 36 -12.29 0.66 -2.17
CA VAL A 36 -11.26 1.69 -2.02
C VAL A 36 -11.39 2.31 -0.64
N LEU A 37 -10.25 2.45 0.04
CA LEU A 37 -10.13 3.18 1.29
C LEU A 37 -9.60 4.58 0.99
N VAL A 38 -10.37 5.60 1.39
CA VAL A 38 -10.06 7.01 1.14
C VAL A 38 -10.02 7.76 2.46
N GLU A 39 -8.94 8.48 2.68
CA GLU A 39 -8.75 9.44 3.77
C GLU A 39 -9.27 10.81 3.32
N VAL A 40 -10.18 11.39 4.12
CA VAL A 40 -10.68 12.76 3.97
C VAL A 40 -10.58 13.43 5.34
N GLY A 41 -9.62 14.35 5.49
CA GLY A 41 -9.34 15.00 6.78
C GLY A 41 -8.96 14.00 7.88
N ASP A 42 -9.84 13.87 8.88
CA ASP A 42 -9.68 12.96 10.05
C ASP A 42 -10.59 11.73 9.98
N THR A 43 -11.13 11.41 8.81
CA THR A 43 -11.99 10.24 8.61
C THR A 43 -11.51 9.40 7.44
N TRP A 44 -11.58 8.09 7.62
CA TRP A 44 -11.37 7.09 6.59
C TRP A 44 -12.72 6.59 6.11
N LEU A 45 -12.91 6.58 4.80
CA LEU A 45 -14.12 6.12 4.14
C LEU A 45 -13.79 4.87 3.34
N VAL A 46 -14.48 3.77 3.66
CA VAL A 46 -14.47 2.55 2.86
C VAL A 46 -15.57 2.67 1.80
N ILE A 47 -15.18 2.70 0.53
CA ILE A 47 -16.08 2.90 -0.60
C ILE A 47 -16.08 1.63 -1.46
N GLY A 48 -17.25 1.03 -1.65
CA GLY A 48 -17.50 0.01 -2.65
C GLY A 48 -17.86 0.64 -4.00
N LEU A 49 -17.12 0.27 -5.03
CA LEU A 49 -17.34 0.67 -6.42
C LEU A 49 -17.79 -0.57 -7.21
N VAL A 50 -19.02 -0.52 -7.69
CA VAL A 50 -19.66 -1.54 -8.52
C VAL A 50 -20.12 -0.85 -9.82
N PRO A 51 -20.20 -1.54 -10.97
CA PRO A 51 -20.72 -0.94 -12.19
C PRO A 51 -22.12 -0.36 -11.97
N GLY A 52 -22.27 0.95 -12.10
CA GLY A 52 -23.55 1.65 -11.91
C GLY A 52 -23.90 2.00 -10.46
N GLN A 53 -23.09 1.64 -9.47
CA GLN A 53 -23.36 2.00 -8.07
C GLN A 53 -22.08 2.24 -7.26
N ILE A 54 -22.03 3.40 -6.59
CA ILE A 54 -20.99 3.72 -5.61
C ILE A 54 -21.66 3.75 -4.24
N ARG A 55 -21.15 2.98 -3.28
CA ARG A 55 -21.69 2.93 -1.92
C ARG A 55 -20.57 3.12 -0.91
N THR A 56 -20.76 4.03 0.03
CA THR A 56 -19.90 4.09 1.21
C THR A 56 -20.33 2.99 2.17
N LEU A 57 -19.44 2.05 2.44
CA LEU A 57 -19.72 0.90 3.29
C LEU A 57 -19.51 1.25 4.76
N HIS A 58 -18.46 2.01 5.08
CA HIS A 58 -18.11 2.29 6.46
C HIS A 58 -17.27 3.56 6.60
N HIS A 59 -17.44 4.25 7.74
CA HIS A 59 -16.68 5.42 8.13
C HIS A 59 -15.88 5.08 9.39
N LEU A 60 -14.57 5.29 9.36
CA LEU A 60 -13.65 5.02 10.44
C LEU A 60 -12.98 6.32 10.88
N PRO A 61 -12.95 6.66 12.18
CA PRO A 61 -12.17 7.78 12.65
C PRO A 61 -10.68 7.48 12.45
N LYS A 62 -9.94 8.45 11.92
CA LYS A 62 -8.49 8.37 11.72
C LYS A 62 -7.78 8.23 13.07
N GLY A 63 -6.87 7.26 13.20
CA GLY A 63 -6.15 6.95 14.44
C GLY A 63 -6.64 5.70 15.17
N LYS A 64 -7.74 5.08 14.72
CA LYS A 64 -8.07 3.69 15.07
C LYS A 64 -7.56 2.79 13.94
N GLU A 65 -6.25 2.80 13.73
CA GLU A 65 -5.61 1.89 12.80
C GLU A 65 -5.96 0.45 13.22
N PRO A 66 -6.62 -0.38 12.39
CA PRO A 66 -6.29 -1.79 12.43
C PRO A 66 -4.81 -1.86 12.10
N ASP A 67 -4.01 -2.42 12.99
CA ASP A 67 -2.58 -2.58 12.76
C ASP A 67 -2.38 -3.51 11.55
N LEU A 68 -2.27 -2.90 10.38
CA LEU A 68 -1.99 -3.55 9.10
C LEU A 68 -0.47 -3.56 8.84
N SER A 69 0.31 -2.93 9.73
CA SER A 69 1.77 -2.88 9.67
C SER A 69 2.40 -4.19 10.14
N ASP A 70 1.69 -4.97 10.97
CA ASP A 70 2.13 -6.31 11.37
C ASP A 70 2.16 -7.31 10.20
N ALA A 71 1.31 -7.15 9.18
CA ALA A 71 1.26 -8.08 8.05
C ALA A 71 2.44 -7.93 7.04
N THR A 72 3.24 -6.86 7.14
CA THR A 72 4.37 -6.61 6.21
C THR A 72 5.74 -6.70 6.89
N ASN A 73 5.81 -6.79 8.21
CA ASN A 73 7.09 -6.80 8.95
C ASN A 73 7.57 -8.19 9.38
N ASP A 74 6.73 -9.24 9.29
CA ASP A 74 7.12 -10.60 9.70
C ASP A 74 8.04 -11.31 8.68
N SER A 75 8.43 -10.63 7.59
CA SER A 75 9.42 -11.10 6.61
C SER A 75 10.75 -10.36 6.68
N ALA A 76 10.93 -9.43 7.62
CA ALA A 76 12.19 -8.70 7.78
C ALA A 76 13.33 -9.56 8.36
N ASP A 77 13.00 -10.67 9.03
CA ASP A 77 13.92 -11.73 9.45
C ASP A 77 14.03 -12.87 8.40
N ALA A 78 13.90 -12.54 7.11
CA ALA A 78 14.05 -13.54 6.07
C ALA A 78 15.49 -14.11 6.03
N PRO A 79 15.66 -15.43 5.88
CA PRO A 79 16.96 -16.12 5.76
C PRO A 79 17.83 -15.59 4.62
N PHE A 80 17.20 -14.90 3.66
CA PHE A 80 17.86 -14.21 2.55
C PHE A 80 18.72 -13.02 3.01
N THR A 81 18.25 -12.22 3.97
CA THR A 81 19.01 -11.08 4.51
C THR A 81 20.25 -11.56 5.26
N GLN A 82 20.13 -12.71 5.96
CA GLN A 82 21.24 -13.36 6.64
C GLN A 82 22.27 -13.95 5.67
N TRP A 83 21.81 -14.56 4.57
CA TRP A 83 22.69 -15.00 3.49
C TRP A 83 23.44 -13.83 2.82
N LEU A 84 22.75 -12.71 2.54
CA LEU A 84 23.37 -11.51 1.95
C LEU A 84 24.48 -10.93 2.84
N LYS A 85 24.24 -10.86 4.16
CA LYS A 85 25.29 -10.44 5.11
C LYS A 85 26.51 -11.37 5.05
N SER A 86 26.29 -12.68 5.01
CA SER A 86 27.38 -13.66 4.93
C SER A 86 28.22 -13.58 3.63
N ILE A 87 27.65 -13.08 2.53
CA ILE A 87 28.38 -12.84 1.29
C ILE A 87 29.15 -11.52 1.36
N SER A 88 28.53 -10.48 1.91
CA SER A 88 29.16 -9.16 2.04
C SER A 88 30.39 -9.17 2.96
N GLU A 89 30.41 -10.02 3.99
CA GLU A 89 31.55 -10.17 4.91
C GLU A 89 32.74 -10.87 4.25
N ARG A 90 32.50 -11.83 3.36
CA ARG A 90 33.55 -12.57 2.65
C ARG A 90 34.33 -11.70 1.66
N ASN A 91 33.70 -10.68 1.08
CA ASN A 91 34.34 -9.81 0.09
C ASN A 91 35.09 -8.61 0.70
N ARG A 92 35.07 -8.45 2.03
CA ARG A 92 35.76 -7.33 2.71
C ARG A 92 37.17 -7.69 3.18
N ASN A 93 37.58 -8.94 3.06
CA ASN A 93 38.84 -9.44 3.59
C ASN A 93 39.85 -9.88 2.50
N VAL A 94 39.78 -9.22 1.34
CA VAL A 94 40.73 -9.33 0.22
C VAL A 94 41.31 -7.97 -0.14
#